data_AF-A0A6B2LUL4-F1
#
_entry.id   AF-A0A6B2LUL4-F1
#
_cell.length_a   1.000
_cell.length_b   1.000
_cell.length_c   1.000
_cell.angle_alpha   90.00
_cell.angle_beta   90.00
_cell.angle_gamma   90.00
#
_symmetry.space_group_name_H-M   'P 1'
#
loop_
_entity.id
_entity.type
_entity.pdbx_description
1 polymer ?
#
loop_
_entity_poly.entity_id
_entity_poly.type
_entity_poly.pdbx_seq_one_letter_code
_entity_poly.pdbx_strand_id
1 'polypeptide(L)' 'MTGSIPTQIGVLKFLTHLELVQTILSGPIPSQIGNLELLAELIITSSCISGSIPTQVG' A
#
# COMPACT_ATOMS: atom_id res chain seq x y z
N MET A 1 17.97 -1.13 -4.12
CA MET A 1 17.29 -2.24 -3.41
C MET A 1 15.82 -2.19 -3.77
N THR A 2 15.35 -3.12 -4.58
CA THR A 2 13.91 -3.29 -4.86
C THR A 2 13.25 -3.97 -3.67
N GLY A 3 12.03 -3.56 -3.33
CA GLY A 3 11.27 -4.14 -2.22
C GLY A 3 9.78 -4.12 -2.54
N SER A 4 9.00 -4.93 -1.83
CA SER A 4 7.54 -4.88 -1.89
C SER A 4 6.98 -4.16 -0.66
N ILE A 5 5.70 -3.77 -0.72
CA ILE A 5 5.01 -3.26 0.46
C ILE A 5 4.89 -4.44 1.46
N PRO A 6 5.45 -4.31 2.68
CA PRO A 6 5.40 -5.38 3.67
C PRO A 6 3.98 -5.59 4.18
N THR A 7 3.61 -6.84 4.48
CA THR A 7 2.28 -7.17 5.04
C THR A 7 2.06 -6.55 6.42
N GLN A 8 3.15 -6.22 7.12
CA GLN A 8 3.15 -5.52 8.41
C GLN A 8 2.55 -4.11 8.33
N ILE A 9 2.37 -3.53 7.14
CA ILE A 9 1.67 -2.26 6.97
C ILE A 9 0.31 -2.28 7.67
N GLY A 10 -0.40 -3.43 7.66
CA GLY A 10 -1.72 -3.57 8.29
C GLY A 10 -1.74 -3.46 9.82
N VAL A 11 -0.59 -3.34 10.49
CA VAL A 11 -0.49 -3.05 11.92
C VAL A 11 -0.69 -1.56 12.20
N LEU A 12 -0.51 -0.69 11.20
CA LEU A 12 -0.63 0.76 11.33
C LEU A 12 -2.10 1.22 11.34
N LYS A 13 -2.88 0.75 12.32
CA LYS A 13 -4.33 0.99 12.43
C LYS A 13 -4.74 2.46 12.41
N PHE A 14 -3.84 3.34 12.84
CA PHE A 14 -4.08 4.78 12.90
C PHE A 14 -3.49 5.55 11.70
N LEU A 15 -2.96 4.86 10.69
CA LEU A 15 -2.45 5.52 9.49
C LEU A 15 -3.61 6.12 8.71
N THR A 16 -3.56 7.43 8.52
CA THR A 16 -4.60 8.18 7.81
C THR A 16 -4.23 8.50 6.36
N HIS A 17 -2.93 8.63 6.08
CA HIS A 17 -2.40 8.97 4.77
C HIS A 17 -1.20 8.07 4.47
N LEU A 18 -1.21 7.40 3.32
CA LEU A 18 -0.11 6.59 2.82
C LEU A 18 0.25 7.05 1.41
N GLU A 19 1.47 7.54 1.25
CA GLU A 19 1.99 8.04 -0.02
C GLU A 19 3.23 7.25 -0.43
N LEU A 20 3.16 6.62 -1.61
CA LEU A 20 4.24 5.86 -2.24
C LEU A 20 4.50 6.43 -3.63
N VAL A 21 5.33 7.47 -3.68
CA VAL A 21 5.62 8.25 -4.89
C VAL A 21 7.08 8.09 -5.28
N GLN A 22 7.33 7.81 -6.57
CA GLN A 22 8.68 7.67 -7.13
C GLN A 22 9.55 6.63 -6.40
N THR A 23 8.92 5.58 -5.86
CA THR A 23 9.63 4.51 -5.17
C THR A 23 9.96 3.37 -6.14
N ILE A 24 11.11 2.72 -5.96
CA ILE A 24 11.44 1.46 -6.65
C ILE A 24 10.74 0.24 -6.03
N LEU A 25 9.59 0.48 -5.37
CA LEU A 25 8.75 -0.59 -4.85
C LEU A 25 8.10 -1.34 -6.00
N SER A 26 8.10 -2.66 -5.88
CA SER A 26 7.60 -3.59 -6.90
C SER A 26 6.82 -4.72 -6.26
N GLY A 27 5.92 -5.34 -7.02
CA GLY A 27 5.03 -6.39 -6.50
C GLY A 27 3.65 -5.86 -6.10
N PRO A 28 2.77 -6.73 -5.57
CA PRO A 28 1.38 -6.39 -5.32
C PRO A 28 1.19 -5.51 -4.08
N ILE A 29 0.07 -4.79 -4.07
CA ILE A 29 -0.45 -4.18 -2.85
C ILE A 29 -0.95 -5.33 -1.95
N PRO A 30 -0.47 -5.46 -0.71
CA PRO A 30 -0.92 -6.51 0.20
C PRO A 30 -2.37 -6.28 0.61
N SER A 31 -3.16 -7.36 0.75
CA SER A 31 -4.56 -7.26 1.22
C SER A 31 -4.68 -6.70 2.65
N GLN A 32 -3.59 -6.75 3.42
CA GLN A 32 -3.46 -6.14 4.74
C GLN A 32 -3.60 -4.60 4.71
N ILE A 33 -3.56 -3.96 3.54
CA ILE A 33 -3.97 -2.56 3.38
C ILE A 33 -5.40 -2.32 3.90
N GLY A 34 -6.28 -3.33 3.82
CA GLY A 34 -7.63 -3.29 4.38
C GLY A 34 -7.70 -3.23 5.90
N ASN A 35 -6.59 -3.49 6.58
CA ASN A 35 -6.51 -3.36 8.04
C ASN A 35 -6.26 -1.90 8.47
N LEU A 36 -5.97 -0.99 7.53
CA LEU A 36 -5.74 0.43 7.80
C LEU A 36 -7.09 1.15 7.96
N GLU A 37 -7.76 0.91 9.09
CA GLU A 37 -9.14 1.34 9.35
C GLU A 37 -9.36 2.85 9.27
N LEU A 38 -8.32 3.65 9.54
CA LEU A 38 -8.39 5.11 9.47
C LEU A 38 -7.80 5.70 8.18
N LEU A 39 -7.41 4.86 7.21
CA LEU A 39 -6.80 5.34 5.98
C LEU A 39 -7.83 6.10 5.15
N ALA A 40 -7.61 7.40 5.01
CA ALA A 40 -8.42 8.30 4.22
C ALA A 40 -7.84 8.47 2.81
N GLU A 41 -6.51 8.40 2.68
CA GLU A 41 -5.83 8.66 1.42
C GLU A 41 -4.71 7.64 1.17
N LEU A 42 -4.78 7.00 -0.01
CA LEU A 42 -3.75 6.12 -0.54
C LEU A 42 -3.28 6.66 -1.89
N ILE A 43 -2.08 7.22 -1.94
CA ILE A 43 -1.46 7.72 -3.17
C ILE A 43 -0.35 6.76 -3.57
N ILE A 44 -0.45 6.20 -4.77
CA ILE A 44 0.60 5.38 -5.37
C ILE A 44 0.84 5.92 -6.78
N THR A 45 1.97 6.59 -6.98
CA THR A 45 2.35 7.12 -8.30
C THR A 45 3.81 6.83 -8.61
N SER A 46 4.12 6.66 -9.90
CA SER A 46 5.48 6.42 -10.39
C SER A 46 6.23 5.29 -9.63
N SER A 47 5.51 4.24 -9.24
CA SER A 47 6.06 3.05 -8.57
C SER A 47 5.85 1.80 -9.46
N CYS A 48 6.68 0.76 -9.31
CA CYS A 48 6.61 -0.47 -10.11
C CYS A 48 5.64 -1.52 -9.53
N ILE A 49 4.56 -1.06 -8.88
CA ILE A 49 3.54 -1.93 -8.26
C ILE A 49 2.84 -2.75 -9.36
N SER A 50 2.65 -4.03 -9.11
CA SER A 50 2.13 -4.99 -10.10
C SER A 50 1.12 -5.94 -9.47
N GLY A 51 0.08 -6.36 -10.20
CA GLY A 51 -0.98 -7.21 -9.68
C GLY A 51 -2.31 -6.46 -9.59
N SER A 52 -3.35 -7.16 -9.14
CA SER A 52 -4.68 -6.55 -8.98
C SER A 52 -4.73 -5.62 -7.77
N ILE A 53 -5.51 -4.55 -7.88
CA ILE A 53 -5.91 -3.75 -6.72
C ILE A 53 -6.71 -4.67 -5.78
N PRO A 54 -6.31 -4.82 -4.50
CA PRO A 54 -7.05 -5.64 -3.55
C PRO A 54 -8.47 -5.10 -3.39
N THR A 55 -9.45 -6.00 -3.23
CA THR A 55 -10.85 -5.62 -2.99
C THR A 55 -11.05 -4.87 -1.67
N GLN A 56 -10.02 -4.79 -0.83
CA GLN A 56 -10.04 -3.98 0.38
C GLN A 56 -9.79 -2.48 0.10
N VAL A 57 -9.32 -2.13 -1.09
CA VAL A 57 -9.05 -0.74 -1.53
C VAL A 57 -10.21 -0.19 -2.38
N GLY A 58 -11.17 -1.03 -2.80
CA GLY A 58 -12.25 -0.67 -3.72
C GLY A 58 -13.62 -1.16 -3.25
#